data_AF-A0A522PCC5-F1
#
_entry.id   AF-A0A522PCC5-F1
#
_cell.length_a   1.000
_cell.length_b   1.000
_cell.length_c   1.000
_cell.angle_alpha   90.00
_cell.angle_beta   90.00
_cell.angle_gamma   90.00
#
_symmetry.space_group_name_H-M   'P 1'
#
loop_
_entity.id
_entity.type
_entity.pdbx_description
1 polymer ?
#
loop_
_entity_poly.entity_id
_entity_poly.type
_entity_poly.pdbx_seq_one_letter_code
_entity_poly.pdbx_strand_id
1 'polypeptide(L)'
;MAAGEPALGVAALVRDVGPNVSRSPLDAVATGTRRTWEAVTLVAGALRDLVAHPTSPQVGGPVSIVSTVGTVRSEAPPVFLLYLVGLLSANLAVVNVLPFPPLDGGRMVMGWIKAAARGRLSVHAEQATYLIGFGLLFVFIIYISFFDLQRLGGGG
;
A
#
# COMPACT_ATOMS: atom_id res chain seq x y z
N MET A 1 22.18 29.85 -1.31
CA MET A 1 20.71 29.78 -1.42
C MET A 1 20.39 28.53 -2.22
N ALA A 2 20.34 27.38 -1.54
CA ALA A 2 20.24 26.06 -2.15
C ALA A 2 18.76 25.64 -2.19
N ALA A 3 18.20 25.54 -3.40
CA ALA A 3 16.84 25.05 -3.61
C ALA A 3 16.81 23.56 -3.26
N GLY A 4 15.88 23.18 -2.38
CA GLY A 4 15.71 21.82 -1.88
C GLY A 4 15.47 20.84 -3.02
N GLU A 5 16.31 19.81 -3.06
CA GLU A 5 16.07 18.60 -3.84
C GLU A 5 14.66 18.07 -3.51
N PRO A 6 13.79 17.85 -4.51
CA PRO A 6 12.46 17.33 -4.28
C PRO A 6 12.57 15.93 -3.68
N ALA A 7 12.18 15.82 -2.42
CA ALA A 7 12.14 14.57 -1.70
C ALA A 7 11.18 13.59 -2.42
N LEU A 8 11.65 12.34 -2.57
CA LEU A 8 10.81 11.18 -2.90
C LEU A 8 10.35 11.05 -4.37
N GLY A 9 11.24 11.15 -5.37
CA GLY A 9 10.95 10.64 -6.72
C GLY A 9 9.78 11.33 -7.47
N VAL A 10 9.14 12.33 -6.85
CA VAL A 10 8.04 13.11 -7.40
C VAL A 10 8.51 13.88 -8.64
N ALA A 11 9.75 14.35 -8.65
CA ALA A 11 10.34 15.02 -9.81
C ALA A 11 10.52 14.10 -11.04
N ALA A 12 10.75 12.80 -10.83
CA ALA A 12 10.81 11.84 -11.93
C ALA A 12 9.42 11.63 -12.56
N LEU A 13 8.35 11.69 -11.75
CA LEU A 13 6.96 11.63 -12.20
C LEU A 13 6.51 12.92 -12.89
N VAL A 14 7.06 14.08 -12.51
CA VAL A 14 6.81 15.39 -13.16
C VAL A 14 7.30 15.40 -14.62
N ARG A 15 8.42 14.72 -14.90
CA ARG A 15 9.04 14.77 -16.24
C ARG A 15 8.22 14.09 -17.35
N ASP A 16 7.28 13.23 -16.97
CA ASP A 16 6.51 12.37 -17.89
C ASP A 16 5.06 12.85 -18.12
N VAL A 17 4.65 13.96 -17.49
CA VAL A 17 3.33 14.57 -17.66
C VAL A 17 3.47 15.87 -18.45
N GLY A 18 3.72 15.74 -19.75
CA GLY A 18 3.71 16.87 -20.69
C GLY A 18 2.29 17.44 -20.87
N PRO A 19 2.16 18.73 -21.23
CA PRO A 19 0.88 19.47 -21.16
C PRO A 19 -0.17 19.08 -22.22
N ASN A 20 0.07 18.08 -23.08
CA ASN A 20 -0.92 17.54 -24.01
C ASN A 20 -0.66 16.05 -24.24
N VAL A 21 -1.45 15.19 -23.59
CA VAL A 21 -1.40 13.74 -23.79
C VAL A 21 -2.70 13.31 -24.47
N SER A 22 -2.86 13.68 -25.74
CA SER A 22 -3.84 13.06 -26.64
C SER A 22 -3.36 11.64 -26.97
N ARG A 23 -3.49 10.73 -26.01
CA ARG A 23 -3.28 9.29 -26.25
C ARG A 23 -4.55 8.70 -26.86
N SER A 24 -4.36 7.78 -27.81
CA SER A 24 -5.45 6.88 -28.23
C SER A 24 -6.05 6.20 -26.99
N PRO A 25 -7.36 5.93 -26.95
CA PRO A 25 -7.98 5.19 -25.84
C PRO A 25 -7.27 3.88 -25.51
N LEU A 26 -6.74 3.18 -26.53
CA LEU A 26 -5.98 1.94 -26.35
C LEU A 26 -4.62 2.20 -25.70
N ASP A 27 -3.93 3.27 -26.12
CA ASP A 27 -2.65 3.65 -25.52
C ASP A 27 -2.82 4.11 -24.06
N ALA A 28 -3.94 4.78 -23.74
CA ALA A 28 -4.26 5.18 -22.39
C ALA A 28 -4.46 3.97 -21.47
N VAL A 29 -5.20 2.94 -21.93
CA VAL A 29 -5.37 1.69 -21.19
C VAL A 29 -4.03 0.96 -21.02
N ALA A 30 -3.26 0.79 -22.09
CA ALA A 30 -1.96 0.13 -22.03
C ALA A 30 -1.00 0.84 -21.07
N THR A 31 -0.99 2.18 -21.10
CA THR A 31 -0.19 3.00 -20.19
C THR A 31 -0.64 2.84 -18.74
N GLY A 32 -1.96 2.84 -18.50
CA GLY A 32 -2.54 2.60 -17.18
C GLY A 32 -2.14 1.24 -16.63
N THR A 33 -2.32 0.16 -17.42
CA THR A 33 -1.93 -1.19 -17.03
C THR A 33 -0.44 -1.29 -16.70
N ARG A 34 0.42 -0.72 -17.55
CA ARG A 34 1.87 -0.70 -17.31
C ARG A 34 2.21 0.01 -16.00
N ARG A 35 1.62 1.17 -15.74
CA ARG A 35 1.86 1.93 -14.49
C ARG A 35 1.35 1.20 -13.26
N THR A 36 0.21 0.54 -13.35
CA THR A 36 -0.30 -0.32 -12.28
C THR A 36 0.66 -1.48 -12.01
N TRP A 37 1.19 -2.11 -13.06
CA TRP A 37 2.17 -3.18 -12.92
C TRP A 37 3.46 -2.68 -12.26
N GLU A 38 3.98 -1.53 -12.68
CA GLU A 38 5.14 -0.88 -12.05
C GLU A 38 4.89 -0.61 -10.56
N ALA A 39 3.73 -0.05 -10.21
CA ALA A 39 3.35 0.19 -8.81
C ALA A 39 3.26 -1.11 -7.98
N VAL A 40 2.67 -2.17 -8.54
CA VAL A 40 2.61 -3.49 -7.89
C VAL A 40 4.01 -4.04 -7.65
N THR A 41 4.91 -3.97 -8.63
CA THR A 41 6.29 -4.45 -8.48
C THR A 41 7.08 -3.65 -7.46
N LEU A 42 6.87 -2.33 -7.40
CA LEU A 42 7.50 -1.44 -6.43
C LEU A 42 7.06 -1.81 -5.01
N VAL A 43 5.76 -1.98 -4.79
CA VAL A 43 5.26 -2.37 -3.46
C VAL A 43 5.72 -3.78 -3.08
N ALA A 44 5.65 -4.75 -4.00
CA ALA A 44 6.10 -6.11 -3.73
C ALA A 44 7.59 -6.15 -3.38
N GLY A 45 8.41 -5.35 -4.06
CA GLY A 45 9.82 -5.15 -3.73
C GLY A 45 10.01 -4.56 -2.32
N ALA A 46 9.29 -3.49 -2.00
CA ALA A 46 9.35 -2.86 -0.68
C ALA A 46 8.94 -3.82 0.45
N LEU A 47 7.89 -4.63 0.25
CA LEU A 47 7.49 -5.66 1.21
C LEU A 47 8.54 -6.76 1.35
N ARG A 48 9.16 -7.18 0.25
CA ARG A 48 10.27 -8.15 0.29
C ARG A 48 11.45 -7.60 1.09
N ASP A 49 11.80 -6.34 0.86
CA ASP A 49 12.91 -5.69 1.55
C ASP A 49 12.62 -5.48 3.04
N LEU A 50 11.38 -5.18 3.41
CA LEU A 50 10.95 -5.10 4.81
C LEU A 50 11.16 -6.43 5.55
N VAL A 51 10.84 -7.54 4.90
CA VAL A 51 11.03 -8.89 5.47
C VAL A 51 12.51 -9.29 5.49
N ALA A 52 13.27 -8.94 4.45
CA ALA A 52 14.69 -9.26 4.36
C ALA A 52 15.58 -8.39 5.26
N HIS A 53 15.18 -7.14 5.51
CA HIS A 53 15.97 -6.13 6.23
C HIS A 53 15.10 -5.39 7.27
N PRO A 54 14.77 -6.04 8.40
CA PRO A 54 13.82 -5.50 9.39
C PRO A 54 14.33 -4.29 10.18
N THR A 55 15.60 -3.91 10.01
CA THR A 55 16.25 -2.81 10.76
C THR A 55 15.88 -1.41 10.26
N SER A 56 15.13 -1.29 9.17
CA SER A 56 14.71 0.00 8.60
C SER A 56 13.22 0.27 8.89
N PRO A 57 12.88 1.16 9.84
CA PRO A 57 11.51 1.61 10.05
C PRO A 57 11.13 2.63 8.96
N GLN A 58 10.93 2.13 7.75
CA GLN A 58 10.51 2.89 6.57
C GLN A 58 9.07 2.58 6.15
N VAL A 59 8.31 1.89 6.99
CA VAL A 59 6.87 1.70 6.79
C VAL A 59 6.15 2.89 7.41
N GLY A 60 5.61 3.77 6.56
CA GLY A 60 4.69 4.82 7.00
C GLY A 60 3.36 4.20 7.45
N GLY A 61 2.89 4.54 8.65
CA GLY A 61 1.58 4.12 9.13
C GLY A 61 0.43 4.96 8.52
N PRO A 62 -0.81 4.70 8.97
CA PRO A 62 -2.01 5.37 8.46
C PRO A 62 -1.95 6.90 8.56
N VAL A 63 -1.34 7.42 9.63
CA VAL A 63 -1.27 8.87 9.86
C VAL A 63 -0.34 9.51 8.84
N SER A 64 0.80 8.88 8.54
CA SER A 64 1.72 9.36 7.48
C SER A 64 1.10 9.32 6.08
N ILE A 65 0.19 8.37 5.82
CA ILE A 65 -0.56 8.32 4.56
C ILE A 65 -1.49 9.54 4.46
N VAL A 66 -2.22 9.86 5.54
CA VAL A 66 -3.10 11.03 5.58
C VAL A 66 -2.31 12.32 5.37
N SER A 67 -1.15 12.46 6.02
CA SER A 67 -0.31 13.65 5.83
C SER A 67 0.22 13.75 4.40
N THR A 68 0.69 12.64 3.81
CA THR A 68 1.17 12.59 2.42
C THR A 68 0.07 12.97 1.43
N VAL A 69 -1.15 12.45 1.62
CA VAL A 69 -2.30 12.84 0.80
C VAL A 69 -2.60 14.33 0.95
N GLY A 70 -2.53 14.86 2.18
CA GLY A 70 -2.68 16.28 2.47
C GLY A 70 -1.69 17.15 1.69
N THR A 71 -0.39 16.83 1.77
CA THR A 71 0.69 17.52 1.06
C THR A 71 0.51 17.46 -0.45
N VAL A 72 0.26 16.27 -1.01
CA VAL A 72 0.06 16.12 -2.48
C VAL A 72 -1.17 16.91 -2.94
N ARG A 73 -2.23 16.96 -2.13
CA ARG A 73 -3.43 17.75 -2.44
C ARG A 73 -3.16 19.26 -2.46
N SER A 74 -2.34 19.78 -1.54
CA SER A 74 -2.07 21.21 -1.43
C SER A 74 -0.97 21.71 -2.37
N GLU A 75 0.01 20.86 -2.67
CA GLU A 75 1.26 21.29 -3.33
C GLU A 75 1.44 20.75 -4.76
N ALA A 76 0.73 19.69 -5.15
CA ALA A 76 0.92 19.03 -6.44
C ALA A 76 -0.28 19.19 -7.40
N PRO A 77 -0.06 19.12 -8.73
CA PRO A 77 -1.15 19.08 -9.69
C PRO A 77 -2.12 17.89 -9.44
N PRO A 78 -3.43 18.01 -9.75
CA PRO A 78 -4.42 16.98 -9.44
C PRO A 78 -4.11 15.59 -9.98
N VAL A 79 -3.39 15.50 -11.10
CA VAL A 79 -2.94 14.22 -11.67
C VAL A 79 -2.10 13.40 -10.69
N PHE A 80 -1.34 14.04 -9.79
CA PHE A 80 -0.54 13.36 -8.77
C PHE A 80 -1.39 12.65 -7.72
N LEU A 81 -2.58 13.17 -7.41
CA LEU A 81 -3.53 12.46 -6.55
C LEU A 81 -3.99 11.17 -7.22
N LEU A 82 -4.19 11.15 -8.53
CA LEU A 82 -4.55 9.93 -9.26
C LEU A 82 -3.42 8.90 -9.21
N TYR A 83 -2.16 9.33 -9.38
CA TYR A 83 -1.01 8.43 -9.20
C TYR A 83 -0.91 7.91 -7.77
N LEU A 84 -1.08 8.77 -6.77
CA LEU A 84 -1.04 8.39 -5.36
C LEU A 84 -2.13 7.36 -5.03
N VAL A 85 -3.37 7.60 -5.50
CA VAL A 85 -4.47 6.63 -5.37
C VAL A 85 -4.10 5.32 -6.06
N GLY A 86 -3.55 5.36 -7.28
CA GLY A 86 -3.08 4.16 -7.97
C GLY A 86 -2.02 3.37 -7.21
N LEU A 87 -1.06 4.07 -6.59
CA LEU A 87 -0.01 3.46 -5.76
C LEU A 87 -0.59 2.85 -4.48
N LEU A 88 -1.50 3.55 -3.79
CA LEU A 88 -2.18 3.03 -2.60
C LEU A 88 -3.06 1.82 -2.93
N SER A 89 -3.76 1.84 -4.07
CA SER A 89 -4.54 0.70 -4.56
C SER A 89 -3.65 -0.49 -4.90
N ALA A 90 -2.51 -0.28 -5.56
CA ALA A 90 -1.53 -1.34 -5.80
C ALA A 90 -1.00 -1.93 -4.49
N ASN A 91 -0.76 -1.09 -3.48
CA ASN A 91 -0.32 -1.55 -2.17
C ASN A 91 -1.36 -2.43 -1.48
N LEU A 92 -2.62 -1.99 -1.45
CA LEU A 92 -3.72 -2.79 -0.92
C LEU A 92 -3.86 -4.12 -1.68
N ALA A 93 -3.71 -4.12 -3.01
CA ALA A 93 -3.75 -5.34 -3.81
C ALA A 93 -2.62 -6.32 -3.44
N VAL A 94 -1.38 -5.85 -3.31
CA VAL A 94 -0.24 -6.70 -2.94
C VAL A 94 -0.38 -7.23 -1.52
N VAL A 95 -0.70 -6.36 -0.57
CA VAL A 95 -0.90 -6.74 0.83
C VAL A 95 -2.05 -7.74 0.96
N ASN A 96 -3.16 -7.53 0.24
CA ASN A 96 -4.31 -8.43 0.31
C ASN A 96 -4.03 -9.85 -0.20
N VAL A 97 -2.99 -10.08 -1.00
CA VAL A 97 -2.60 -11.43 -1.44
C VAL A 97 -1.88 -12.22 -0.33
N LEU A 98 -1.40 -11.56 0.72
CA LEU A 98 -0.68 -12.22 1.80
C LEU A 98 -1.57 -13.25 2.55
N PRO A 99 -0.99 -14.37 3.00
CA PRO A 99 -1.72 -15.44 3.69
C PRO A 99 -1.95 -15.10 5.18
N PHE A 100 -2.56 -13.94 5.45
CA PHE A 100 -2.84 -13.45 6.79
C PHE A 100 -4.36 -13.27 6.97
N PRO A 101 -5.01 -13.91 7.95
CA PRO A 101 -6.40 -13.60 8.30
C PRO A 101 -6.37 -12.19 8.90
N PRO A 102 -6.99 -11.14 8.32
CA PRO A 102 -8.29 -11.09 7.66
C PRO A 102 -8.27 -10.74 6.15
N LEU A 103 -7.08 -10.78 5.54
CA LEU A 103 -6.86 -10.40 4.15
C LEU A 103 -7.48 -11.42 3.19
N ASP A 104 -7.70 -11.01 1.94
CA ASP A 104 -8.33 -11.86 0.92
C ASP A 104 -7.51 -13.12 0.63
N GLY A 105 -6.18 -13.03 0.61
CA GLY A 105 -5.26 -14.16 0.48
C GLY A 105 -5.35 -15.13 1.66
N GLY A 106 -5.55 -14.62 2.87
CA GLY A 106 -5.87 -15.43 4.04
C GLY A 106 -7.17 -16.23 3.85
N ARG A 107 -8.20 -15.61 3.27
CA ARG A 107 -9.47 -16.29 2.94
C ARG A 107 -9.29 -17.38 1.90
N MET A 108 -8.53 -17.10 0.84
CA MET A 108 -8.23 -18.07 -0.20
C MET A 108 -7.48 -19.29 0.36
N VAL A 109 -6.44 -19.06 1.15
CA VAL A 109 -5.67 -20.13 1.81
C VAL A 109 -6.56 -20.94 2.74
N MET A 110 -7.42 -20.29 3.51
CA MET A 110 -8.37 -20.95 4.40
C MET A 110 -9.35 -21.85 3.64
N GLY A 111 -9.84 -21.35 2.50
CA GLY A 111 -10.68 -22.12 1.57
C GLY A 111 -9.97 -23.35 1.01
N TRP A 112 -8.71 -23.21 0.61
CA TRP A 112 -7.88 -24.33 0.13
C TRP A 112 -7.61 -25.36 1.22
N ILE A 113 -7.29 -24.93 2.44
CA ILE A 113 -7.11 -25.82 3.59
C ILE A 113 -8.40 -26.60 3.86
N LYS A 114 -9.55 -25.92 3.87
CA LYS A 114 -10.85 -26.57 4.10
C LYS A 114 -11.19 -27.56 2.98
N ALA A 115 -10.92 -27.21 1.72
CA ALA A 115 -11.13 -28.10 0.58
C ALA A 115 -10.24 -29.36 0.69
N ALA A 116 -8.95 -29.19 1.01
CA ALA A 116 -8.01 -30.30 1.22
C ALA A 116 -8.42 -31.18 2.41
N ALA A 117 -8.89 -30.56 3.50
CA ALA A 117 -9.42 -31.24 4.68
C ALA A 117 -10.84 -31.80 4.50
N ARG A 118 -11.42 -31.76 3.29
CA ARG A 118 -12.79 -32.21 2.97
C ARG A 118 -13.86 -31.61 3.88
N GLY A 119 -13.74 -30.34 4.23
CA GLY A 119 -14.72 -29.63 5.06
C GLY A 119 -14.70 -29.98 6.55
N ARG A 120 -13.70 -30.75 7.02
CA ARG A 120 -13.60 -31.18 8.43
C ARG A 120 -13.25 -30.07 9.42
N LEU A 121 -12.97 -28.87 8.91
CA LEU A 121 -12.67 -27.74 9.76
C LEU A 121 -13.95 -27.10 10.30
N SER A 122 -14.02 -26.93 11.63
CA SER A 122 -15.18 -26.33 12.27
C SER A 122 -15.33 -24.85 11.88
N VAL A 123 -16.57 -24.44 11.65
CA VAL A 123 -16.93 -23.02 11.39
C VAL A 123 -16.45 -22.12 12.54
N HIS A 124 -16.51 -22.62 13.77
CA HIS A 124 -16.03 -21.92 14.96
C HIS A 124 -14.51 -21.66 14.91
N ALA A 125 -13.70 -22.60 14.45
CA ALA A 125 -12.25 -22.41 14.33
C ALA A 125 -11.90 -21.36 13.26
N GLU A 126 -12.63 -21.36 12.15
CA GLU A 126 -12.47 -20.36 11.10
C GLU A 126 -12.85 -18.96 11.60
N GLN A 127 -14.01 -18.83 12.25
CA GLN A 127 -14.47 -17.57 12.84
C GLN A 127 -13.47 -17.04 13.87
N ALA A 128 -12.97 -17.90 14.76
CA ALA A 128 -11.95 -17.54 15.74
C ALA A 128 -10.66 -17.05 15.07
N THR A 129 -10.22 -17.73 13.99
CA THR A 129 -9.03 -17.35 13.23
C THR A 129 -9.18 -15.94 12.64
N TYR A 130 -10.32 -15.63 12.01
CA TYR A 130 -10.56 -14.28 11.50
C TYR A 130 -10.68 -13.24 12.61
N LEU A 131 -11.39 -13.55 13.70
CA LEU A 131 -11.57 -12.62 14.80
C LEU A 131 -10.23 -12.25 15.45
N ILE A 132 -9.40 -13.25 15.74
CA ILE A 132 -8.04 -13.05 16.28
C ILE A 132 -7.20 -12.26 15.26
N GLY A 133 -7.26 -12.62 13.99
CA GLY A 133 -6.55 -11.92 12.91
C GLY A 133 -6.92 -10.45 12.79
N PHE A 134 -8.22 -10.12 12.79
CA PHE A 134 -8.70 -8.74 12.83
C PHE A 134 -8.25 -8.01 14.10
N GLY A 135 -8.35 -8.66 15.26
CA GLY A 135 -7.90 -8.07 16.54
C GLY A 135 -6.42 -7.70 16.50
N LEU A 136 -5.56 -8.62 16.06
CA LEU A 136 -4.14 -8.37 15.89
C LEU A 136 -3.86 -7.26 14.88
N LEU A 137 -4.59 -7.23 13.76
CA LEU A 137 -4.46 -6.18 12.76
C LEU A 137 -4.79 -4.80 13.34
N PHE A 138 -5.89 -4.66 14.07
CA PHE A 138 -6.25 -3.38 14.68
C PHE A 138 -5.24 -2.94 15.73
N VAL A 139 -4.78 -3.87 16.57
CA VAL A 139 -3.71 -3.58 17.54
C VAL A 139 -2.45 -3.10 16.83
N PHE A 140 -2.06 -3.75 15.74
CA PHE A 140 -0.91 -3.34 14.93
C PHE A 140 -1.10 -1.95 14.30
N ILE A 141 -2.29 -1.67 13.75
CA ILE A 141 -2.64 -0.34 13.19
C ILE A 141 -2.52 0.75 14.25
N ILE A 142 -3.04 0.53 15.46
CA ILE A 142 -2.94 1.48 16.57
C ILE A 142 -1.47 1.66 16.97
N TYR A 143 -0.73 0.56 17.11
CA TYR A 143 0.69 0.58 17.47
C TYR A 143 1.50 1.43 16.49
N ILE A 144 1.43 1.17 15.18
CA ILE A 144 2.19 1.95 14.19
C ILE A 144 1.74 3.40 14.12
N SER A 145 0.44 3.67 14.31
CA SER A 145 -0.09 5.04 14.31
C SER A 145 0.45 5.86 15.48
N PHE A 146 0.71 5.24 16.63
CA PHE A 146 1.35 5.91 17.76
C PHE A 146 2.78 6.35 17.44
N PHE A 147 3.58 5.49 16.79
CA PHE A 147 4.94 5.87 16.35
C PHE A 147 4.92 6.91 15.23
N ASP A 148 3.96 6.85 14.32
CA ASP A 148 3.76 7.90 13.31
C ASP A 148 3.52 9.26 13.97
N LEU A 149 2.62 9.33 14.97
CA LEU A 149 2.32 10.57 15.67
C LEU A 149 3.55 11.12 16.41
N GLN A 150 4.35 10.26 17.03
CA GLN A 150 5.61 10.70 17.66
C GLN A 150 6.60 11.25 16.62
N ARG A 151 6.73 10.59 15.47
CA ARG A 151 7.62 11.04 14.39
C ARG A 151 7.19 12.39 13.81
N LEU A 152 5.87 12.58 13.64
CA LEU A 152 5.31 13.82 13.09
C LEU A 152 5.28 14.96 14.11
N GLY A 153 5.04 14.67 15.39
CA GLY A 153 4.96 15.66 16.47
C GLY A 153 6.28 16.01 17.14
N GLY A 154 7.28 15.11 17.10
CA GLY A 154 8.60 15.31 17.70
C GLY A 154 9.65 15.93 16.78
N GLY A 155 9.31 16.19 15.51
CA GLY A 155 10.20 16.75 14.48
C GLY A 155 9.93 18.22 14.17
N GLY A 156 9.81 19.06 15.21
CA GLY A 156 9.94 20.52 15.11
C GLY A 156 11.36 20.98 15.38
#